data_AF-A0A929E5I1-F1
#
_entry.id   AF-A0A929E5I1-F1
#
_cell.length_a   1.000
_cell.length_b   1.000
_cell.length_c   1.000
_cell.angle_alpha   90.00
_cell.angle_beta   90.00
_cell.angle_gamma   90.00
#
_symmetry.space_group_name_H-M   'P 1'
#
loop_
_entity.id
_entity.type
_entity.pdbx_description
1 polymer ?
#
loop_
_entity_poly.entity_id
_entity_poly.type
_entity_poly.pdbx_seq_one_letter_code
_entity_poly.pdbx_strand_id
1 'polypeptide(L)'
;METQEPFEWKNVRLVPVLHNRVEFALEVRHQFASFRPEIVAIEYPPTIGEKLLEGIKRLPLLSVVYYEEDDHTFIYLPIEPTDGQIEAVRLALSQNLPVHFIDRDTEGYPIDRTPMPDPYSIKRIGYWRYCRSFLNEHPGPLPDPQDHLRERTMAYHLQRLNGQEKRVLFVGGLAHFPGLLTYLDEPQVEVIGRKSRDSVMLAHLHGESSREIMTEIPFLAALYGRFRNDPHMPEPDR
;
A
#
# COMPACT_ATOMS: atom_id res chain seq x y z
N MET A 1 -2.52 28.71 -10.80
CA MET A 1 -3.04 27.35 -10.57
C MET A 1 -1.85 26.43 -10.70
N GLU A 2 -1.27 25.97 -9.59
CA GLU A 2 -0.27 24.89 -9.64
C GLU A 2 -0.88 23.70 -10.38
N THR A 3 -0.18 23.21 -11.39
CA THR A 3 -0.54 21.99 -12.09
C THR A 3 -0.47 20.83 -11.10
N GLN A 4 -1.58 20.10 -10.95
CA GLN A 4 -1.59 18.84 -10.19
C GLN A 4 -0.79 17.82 -11.00
N GLU A 5 0.49 17.68 -10.70
CA GLU A 5 1.38 16.75 -11.39
C GLU A 5 1.44 15.40 -10.64
N PRO A 6 1.19 14.27 -11.30
CA PRO A 6 1.35 12.96 -10.65
C PRO A 6 2.80 12.79 -10.17
N PHE A 7 3.00 12.05 -9.07
CA PHE A 7 4.34 11.66 -8.68
C PHE A 7 4.83 10.56 -9.60
N GLU A 8 5.84 10.84 -10.40
CA GLU A 8 6.37 9.90 -11.38
C GLU A 8 7.89 9.86 -11.33
N TRP A 9 8.43 8.66 -11.45
CA TRP A 9 9.85 8.41 -11.64
C TRP A 9 10.01 7.50 -12.85
N LYS A 10 10.47 8.06 -13.96
CA LYS A 10 10.58 7.38 -15.26
C LYS A 10 9.23 6.79 -15.70
N ASN A 11 9.13 5.46 -15.85
CA ASN A 11 7.88 4.76 -16.20
C ASN A 11 7.03 4.34 -14.99
N VAL A 12 7.43 4.73 -13.78
CA VAL A 12 6.76 4.37 -12.52
C VAL A 12 5.92 5.54 -12.04
N ARG A 13 4.61 5.34 -11.89
CA ARG A 13 3.75 6.24 -11.13
C ARG A 13 3.73 5.82 -9.67
N LEU A 14 4.09 6.74 -8.80
CA LEU A 14 4.19 6.55 -7.35
C LEU A 14 2.91 7.08 -6.71
N VAL A 15 2.23 6.24 -5.93
CA VAL A 15 1.01 6.61 -5.22
C VAL A 15 1.23 6.35 -3.72
N PRO A 16 1.82 7.30 -2.98
CA PRO A 16 1.88 7.21 -1.53
C PRO A 16 0.49 7.22 -0.91
N VAL A 17 0.24 6.33 0.05
CA VAL A 17 -1.05 6.17 0.73
C VAL A 17 -0.93 6.14 2.24
N LEU A 18 -2.00 6.52 2.94
CA LEU A 18 -2.20 6.08 4.32
C LEU A 18 -2.97 4.76 4.31
N HIS A 19 -2.47 3.79 5.08
CA HIS A 19 -3.06 2.45 5.11
C HIS A 19 -4.51 2.46 5.60
N ASN A 20 -5.29 1.56 5.00
CA ASN A 20 -6.69 1.29 5.34
C ASN A 20 -7.68 2.45 5.13
N ARG A 21 -7.27 3.61 4.58
CA ARG A 21 -8.13 4.80 4.44
C ARG A 21 -8.89 4.87 3.11
N VAL A 22 -10.21 5.09 3.20
CA VAL A 22 -11.10 5.12 2.03
C VAL A 22 -10.71 6.19 1.00
N GLU A 23 -10.24 7.36 1.45
CA GLU A 23 -9.81 8.46 0.57
C GLU A 23 -8.66 8.03 -0.34
N PHE A 24 -7.71 7.25 0.19
CA PHE A 24 -6.58 6.75 -0.58
C PHE A 24 -6.95 5.57 -1.47
N ALA A 25 -7.89 4.71 -1.05
CA ALA A 25 -8.42 3.66 -1.93
C ALA A 25 -9.20 4.24 -3.12
N LEU A 26 -9.88 5.38 -2.94
CA LEU A 26 -10.49 6.13 -4.05
C LEU A 26 -9.42 6.75 -4.95
N GLU A 27 -8.42 7.42 -4.38
CA GLU A 27 -7.32 8.01 -5.16
C GLU A 27 -6.58 6.97 -5.99
N VAL A 28 -6.25 5.81 -5.42
CA VAL A 28 -5.61 4.70 -6.16
C VAL A 28 -6.44 4.29 -7.36
N ARG A 29 -7.77 4.23 -7.26
CA ARG A 29 -8.65 3.95 -8.41
C ARG A 29 -8.54 5.01 -9.49
N HIS A 30 -8.55 6.30 -9.11
CA HIS A 30 -8.39 7.41 -10.07
C HIS A 30 -7.02 7.38 -10.76
N GLN A 31 -5.95 7.15 -9.99
CA GLN A 31 -4.59 7.02 -10.52
C GLN A 31 -4.45 5.82 -11.44
N PHE A 32 -4.99 4.66 -11.05
CA PHE A 32 -4.98 3.45 -11.88
C PHE A 32 -5.74 3.66 -13.19
N ALA A 33 -6.94 4.24 -13.15
CA ALA A 33 -7.76 4.46 -14.34
C ALA A 33 -7.14 5.46 -15.31
N SER A 34 -6.52 6.53 -14.79
CA SER A 34 -5.86 7.55 -15.61
C SER A 34 -4.52 7.08 -16.17
N PHE A 35 -3.70 6.38 -15.38
CA PHE A 35 -2.38 5.92 -15.77
C PHE A 35 -2.39 4.65 -16.64
N ARG A 36 -3.41 3.79 -16.45
CA ARG A 36 -3.54 2.48 -17.10
C ARG A 36 -2.26 1.65 -16.99
N PRO A 37 -1.84 1.26 -15.77
CA PRO A 37 -0.61 0.50 -15.59
C PRO A 37 -0.68 -0.86 -16.28
N GLU A 38 0.50 -1.43 -16.52
CA GLU A 38 0.70 -2.79 -17.02
C GLU A 38 1.30 -3.70 -15.94
N ILE A 39 1.82 -3.10 -14.86
CA ILE A 39 2.35 -3.76 -13.67
C ILE A 39 1.88 -2.99 -12.44
N VAL A 40 1.49 -3.70 -11.39
CA VAL A 40 1.29 -3.13 -10.06
C VAL A 40 2.39 -3.62 -9.12
N ALA A 41 2.99 -2.71 -8.36
CA ALA A 41 3.93 -3.01 -7.28
C ALA A 41 3.39 -2.45 -5.96
N ILE A 42 3.54 -3.21 -4.88
CA ILE A 42 3.05 -2.83 -3.55
C ILE A 42 4.11 -3.04 -2.47
N GLU A 43 4.05 -2.20 -1.44
CA GLU A 43 4.82 -2.27 -0.19
C GLU A 43 4.29 -3.39 0.72
N TYR A 44 4.48 -4.62 0.27
CA TYR A 44 4.37 -5.82 1.08
C TYR A 44 5.52 -6.75 0.71
N PRO A 45 6.03 -7.55 1.65
CA PRO A 45 7.09 -8.48 1.34
C PRO A 45 6.57 -9.70 0.56
N PRO A 46 7.38 -10.25 -0.35
CA PRO A 46 6.98 -11.43 -1.15
C PRO A 46 6.72 -12.67 -0.30
N THR A 47 7.29 -12.75 0.91
CA THR A 47 7.15 -13.87 1.85
C THR A 47 5.72 -14.11 2.33
N ILE A 48 4.88 -13.07 2.35
CA ILE A 48 3.45 -13.18 2.71
C ILE A 48 2.52 -13.06 1.48
N GLY A 49 3.08 -12.82 0.29
CA GLY A 49 2.33 -12.43 -0.90
C GLY A 49 1.28 -13.46 -1.32
N GLU A 50 1.58 -14.75 -1.20
CA GLU A 50 0.62 -15.83 -1.53
C GLU A 50 -0.65 -15.74 -0.66
N LYS A 51 -0.49 -15.67 0.67
CA LYS A 51 -1.62 -15.57 1.61
C LYS A 51 -2.34 -14.23 1.51
N LEU A 52 -1.62 -13.15 1.23
CA LEU A 52 -2.26 -11.87 0.95
C LEU A 52 -3.16 -11.97 -0.29
N LEU A 53 -2.67 -12.54 -1.40
CA LEU A 53 -3.48 -12.73 -2.61
C LEU A 53 -4.70 -13.62 -2.38
N GLU A 54 -4.55 -14.72 -1.63
CA GLU A 54 -5.67 -15.58 -1.24
C GLU A 54 -6.74 -14.79 -0.48
N GLY A 55 -6.36 -13.97 0.50
CA GLY A 55 -7.29 -13.15 1.27
C GLY A 55 -7.95 -12.05 0.45
N ILE A 56 -7.19 -11.35 -0.40
CA ILE A 56 -7.72 -10.29 -1.28
C ILE A 56 -8.79 -10.85 -2.22
N LYS A 57 -8.58 -12.04 -2.81
CA LYS A 57 -9.54 -12.71 -3.70
C LYS A 57 -10.86 -13.06 -3.01
N ARG A 58 -10.86 -13.15 -1.67
CA ARG A 58 -12.05 -13.51 -0.88
C ARG A 58 -12.89 -12.31 -0.47
N LEU A 59 -12.42 -11.08 -0.67
CA LEU A 59 -13.19 -9.88 -0.35
C LEU A 59 -14.56 -9.91 -1.07
N PRO A 60 -15.67 -9.56 -0.37
CA PRO A 60 -15.73 -8.84 0.90
C PRO A 60 -15.68 -9.70 2.17
N LEU A 61 -15.43 -11.02 2.09
CA LEU A 61 -15.21 -11.84 3.27
C LEU A 61 -13.85 -11.53 3.90
N LEU A 62 -13.88 -10.75 4.98
CA LEU A 62 -12.67 -10.29 5.67
C LEU A 62 -11.80 -11.45 6.15
N SER A 63 -10.49 -11.26 6.01
CA SER A 63 -9.48 -12.24 6.39
C SER A 63 -8.28 -11.54 7.02
N VAL A 64 -7.56 -12.28 7.84
CA VAL A 64 -6.34 -11.82 8.50
C VAL A 64 -5.21 -12.73 8.07
N VAL A 65 -4.16 -12.15 7.47
CA VAL A 65 -2.88 -12.86 7.33
C VAL A 65 -2.20 -12.79 8.68
N TYR A 66 -1.69 -13.91 9.17
CA TYR A 66 -0.91 -13.91 10.39
C TYR A 66 0.28 -14.86 10.30
N TYR A 67 1.31 -14.57 11.08
CA TYR A 67 2.50 -15.39 11.22
C TYR A 67 3.13 -15.14 12.57
N GLU A 68 4.02 -16.04 12.96
CA GLU A 68 4.81 -15.95 14.18
C GLU A 68 6.22 -15.45 13.82
N GLU A 69 6.75 -14.51 14.62
CA GLU A 69 8.15 -14.10 14.56
C GLU A 69 9.03 -15.05 15.39
N ASP A 70 10.35 -14.94 15.24
CA ASP A 70 11.32 -15.81 15.90
C ASP A 70 11.27 -15.70 17.44
N ASP A 71 10.73 -14.60 17.98
CA ASP A 71 10.53 -14.37 19.41
C ASP A 71 9.15 -14.86 19.94
N HIS A 72 8.41 -15.61 19.11
CA HIS A 72 7.06 -16.10 19.37
C HIS A 72 5.95 -15.03 19.38
N THR A 73 6.26 -13.81 18.94
CA THR A 73 5.24 -12.77 18.74
C THR A 73 4.40 -13.08 17.51
N PHE A 74 3.07 -13.06 17.66
CA PHE A 74 2.16 -13.16 16.53
C PHE A 74 1.91 -11.79 15.89
N ILE A 75 2.15 -11.71 14.59
CA ILE A 75 1.79 -10.57 13.75
C ILE A 75 0.49 -10.86 13.04
N TYR A 76 -0.45 -9.90 13.11
CA TYR A 76 -1.76 -9.98 12.46
C TYR A 76 -1.91 -8.81 11.51
N LEU A 77 -2.24 -9.11 10.25
CA LEU A 77 -2.45 -8.16 9.17
C LEU A 77 -3.88 -8.34 8.65
N PRO A 78 -4.85 -7.57 9.19
CA PRO A 78 -6.19 -7.51 8.63
C PRO A 78 -6.13 -7.03 7.17
N ILE A 79 -6.79 -7.76 6.27
CA ILE A 79 -6.94 -7.34 4.87
C ILE A 79 -8.17 -6.44 4.79
N GLU A 80 -7.95 -5.13 4.89
CA GLU A 80 -9.02 -4.15 4.80
C GLU A 80 -9.30 -3.76 3.33
N PRO A 81 -10.56 -3.74 2.89
CA PRO A 81 -10.91 -3.40 1.50
C PRO A 81 -10.64 -1.93 1.16
N THR A 82 -10.47 -1.07 2.17
CA THR A 82 -10.20 0.36 2.05
C THR A 82 -8.71 0.68 2.09
N ASP A 83 -7.82 -0.31 2.15
CA ASP A 83 -6.40 -0.05 1.97
C ASP A 83 -6.06 0.19 0.49
N GLY A 84 -5.28 1.24 0.23
CA GLY A 84 -4.91 1.61 -1.14
C GLY A 84 -4.09 0.54 -1.86
N GLN A 85 -3.19 -0.16 -1.16
CA GLN A 85 -2.41 -1.25 -1.75
C GLN A 85 -3.31 -2.44 -2.09
N ILE A 86 -4.23 -2.79 -1.18
CA ILE A 86 -5.22 -3.86 -1.40
C ILE A 86 -6.10 -3.53 -2.60
N GLU A 87 -6.59 -2.29 -2.72
CA GLU A 87 -7.36 -1.89 -3.90
C GLU A 87 -6.54 -1.94 -5.19
N ALA A 88 -5.27 -1.53 -5.17
CA ALA A 88 -4.37 -1.63 -6.33
C ALA A 88 -4.25 -3.09 -6.82
N VAL A 89 -4.09 -4.03 -5.89
CA VAL A 89 -4.06 -5.47 -6.20
C VAL A 89 -5.39 -5.93 -6.76
N ARG A 90 -6.53 -5.52 -6.18
CA ARG A 90 -7.86 -5.90 -6.71
C ARG A 90 -8.08 -5.41 -8.13
N LEU A 91 -7.63 -4.19 -8.44
CA LEU A 91 -7.67 -3.63 -9.80
C LEU A 91 -6.79 -4.44 -10.76
N ALA A 92 -5.55 -4.73 -10.36
CA ALA A 92 -4.63 -5.56 -11.13
C ALA A 92 -5.22 -6.93 -11.43
N LEU A 93 -5.75 -7.63 -10.42
CA LEU A 93 -6.37 -8.94 -10.57
C LEU A 93 -7.58 -8.89 -11.53
N SER A 94 -8.41 -7.84 -11.45
CA SER A 94 -9.56 -7.69 -12.35
C SER A 94 -9.19 -7.49 -13.82
N GLN A 95 -7.96 -7.05 -14.09
CA GLN A 95 -7.41 -6.84 -15.44
C GLN A 95 -6.32 -7.86 -15.80
N ASN A 96 -6.13 -8.90 -14.97
CA ASN A 96 -5.09 -9.92 -15.14
C ASN A 96 -3.67 -9.33 -15.29
N LEU A 97 -3.36 -8.27 -14.54
CA LEU A 97 -2.05 -7.64 -14.52
C LEU A 97 -1.13 -8.30 -13.48
N PRO A 98 0.19 -8.40 -13.75
CA PRO A 98 1.15 -8.87 -12.77
C PRO A 98 1.22 -7.93 -11.55
N VAL A 99 1.32 -8.55 -10.37
CA VAL A 99 1.49 -7.89 -9.07
C VAL A 99 2.85 -8.27 -8.49
N HIS A 100 3.62 -7.27 -8.09
CA HIS A 100 4.93 -7.44 -7.47
C HIS A 100 4.91 -6.96 -6.02
N PHE A 101 5.29 -7.86 -5.10
CA PHE A 101 5.55 -7.58 -3.70
C PHE A 101 7.01 -7.15 -3.57
N ILE A 102 7.24 -5.86 -3.30
CA ILE A 102 8.57 -5.26 -3.46
C ILE A 102 9.21 -4.78 -2.17
N ASP A 103 8.58 -5.05 -1.03
CA ASP A 103 9.14 -4.65 0.26
C ASP A 103 10.01 -5.75 0.88
N ARG A 104 10.80 -5.35 1.88
CA ARG A 104 11.64 -6.24 2.68
C ARG A 104 10.84 -6.84 3.82
N ASP A 105 10.96 -8.17 3.96
CA ASP A 105 10.46 -8.86 5.15
C ASP A 105 11.39 -8.57 6.33
N THR A 106 10.86 -7.84 7.32
CA THR A 106 11.57 -7.36 8.51
C THR A 106 10.94 -7.93 9.76
N GLU A 107 11.79 -8.38 10.69
CA GLU A 107 11.39 -8.99 11.95
C GLU A 107 11.53 -8.01 13.10
N GLY A 108 10.63 -8.11 14.09
CA GLY A 108 10.62 -7.23 15.26
C GLY A 108 10.42 -5.77 14.87
N TYR A 109 9.71 -5.52 13.76
CA TYR A 109 9.50 -4.17 13.25
C TYR A 109 8.64 -3.38 14.26
N PRO A 110 9.07 -2.16 14.66
CA PRO A 110 8.44 -1.46 15.78
C PRO A 110 7.01 -1.01 15.44
N ILE A 111 6.16 -0.97 16.46
CA ILE A 111 4.85 -0.32 16.35
C ILE A 111 5.07 1.19 16.30
N ASP A 112 4.99 1.77 15.11
CA ASP A 112 4.99 3.22 14.95
C ASP A 112 3.61 3.81 15.24
N ARG A 113 3.57 4.85 16.09
CA ARG A 113 2.38 5.62 16.45
C ARG A 113 2.50 7.08 16.06
N THR A 114 3.45 7.41 15.18
CA THR A 114 3.63 8.75 14.65
C THR A 114 2.32 9.23 14.04
N PRO A 115 1.81 10.41 14.45
CA PRO A 115 0.56 10.91 13.91
C PRO A 115 0.75 11.29 12.43
N MET A 116 -0.16 10.81 11.60
CA MET A 116 -0.26 11.22 10.20
C MET A 116 -1.30 12.32 10.02
N PRO A 117 -1.19 13.16 8.97
CA PRO A 117 -2.21 14.16 8.68
C PRO A 117 -3.59 13.51 8.45
N ASP A 118 -4.67 14.26 8.67
CA ASP A 118 -6.03 13.73 8.52
C ASP A 118 -6.33 13.39 7.04
N PRO A 119 -6.59 12.11 6.69
CA PRO A 119 -6.92 11.69 5.33
C PRO A 119 -8.07 12.47 4.71
N TYR A 120 -9.05 12.89 5.52
CA TYR A 120 -10.24 13.61 5.02
C TYR A 120 -9.88 14.95 4.39
N SER A 121 -8.73 15.53 4.74
CA SER A 121 -8.26 16.78 4.14
C SER A 121 -8.03 16.66 2.63
N ILE A 122 -7.83 15.44 2.07
CA ILE A 122 -7.79 15.19 0.63
C ILE A 122 -9.04 15.75 -0.07
N LYS A 123 -10.24 15.63 0.52
CA LYS A 123 -11.48 16.17 -0.06
C LYS A 123 -11.50 17.71 -0.12
N ARG A 124 -10.65 18.39 0.66
CA ARG A 124 -10.56 19.85 0.72
C ARG A 124 -9.43 20.42 -0.10
N ILE A 125 -8.23 19.84 0.01
CA ILE A 125 -7.01 20.38 -0.62
C ILE A 125 -6.55 19.56 -1.84
N GLY A 126 -7.11 18.37 -2.04
CA GLY A 126 -6.70 17.42 -3.08
C GLY A 126 -5.51 16.57 -2.66
N TYR A 127 -5.43 15.36 -3.25
CA TYR A 127 -4.40 14.37 -2.95
C TYR A 127 -2.97 14.88 -3.15
N TRP A 128 -2.72 15.57 -4.27
CA TRP A 128 -1.40 16.13 -4.56
C TRP A 128 -0.92 17.01 -3.40
N ARG A 129 -1.74 17.99 -3.00
CA ARG A 129 -1.39 18.97 -1.96
C ARG A 129 -1.19 18.30 -0.63
N TYR A 130 -2.03 17.32 -0.32
CA TYR A 130 -1.86 16.50 0.87
C TYR A 130 -0.47 15.87 0.94
N CYS A 131 -0.05 15.11 -0.10
CA CYS A 131 1.23 14.41 -0.10
C CYS A 131 2.42 15.38 -0.09
N ARG A 132 2.32 16.52 -0.76
CA ARG A 132 3.42 17.49 -0.80
C ARG A 132 3.54 18.36 0.43
N SER A 133 2.43 18.67 1.09
CA SER A 133 2.48 19.22 2.45
C SER A 133 3.21 18.25 3.38
N PHE A 134 2.95 16.94 3.29
CA PHE A 134 3.68 15.95 4.07
C PHE A 134 5.19 15.93 3.74
N LEU A 135 5.56 15.88 2.45
CA LEU A 135 6.96 15.88 2.01
C LEU A 135 7.73 17.15 2.41
N ASN A 136 7.06 18.31 2.43
CA ASN A 136 7.70 19.56 2.84
C ASN A 136 8.06 19.57 4.33
N GLU A 137 7.22 18.98 5.18
CA GLU A 137 7.47 18.86 6.63
C GLU A 137 8.43 17.69 6.95
N HIS A 138 8.51 16.67 6.07
CA HIS A 138 9.35 15.48 6.24
C HIS A 138 10.24 15.27 5.01
N PRO A 139 11.27 16.12 4.80
CA PRO A 139 12.05 16.13 3.56
C PRO A 139 13.06 14.98 3.43
N GLY A 140 13.25 14.18 4.49
CA GLY A 140 14.29 13.17 4.55
C GLY A 140 13.73 11.78 4.91
N PRO A 141 14.55 10.73 4.74
CA PRO A 141 14.17 9.38 5.12
C PRO A 141 13.88 9.26 6.61
N LEU A 142 13.11 8.25 6.98
CA LEU A 142 12.85 7.92 8.37
C LEU A 142 14.16 7.55 9.09
N PRO A 143 14.29 7.86 10.39
CA PRO A 143 15.55 7.65 11.12
C PRO A 143 15.84 6.19 11.48
N ASP A 144 14.85 5.28 11.36
CA ASP A 144 15.03 3.87 11.71
C ASP A 144 15.88 3.16 10.64
N PRO A 145 16.98 2.47 11.03
CA PRO A 145 17.72 1.60 10.13
C PRO A 145 16.85 0.61 9.35
N GLN A 146 15.78 0.07 9.93
CA GLN A 146 14.91 -0.87 9.21
C GLN A 146 14.16 -0.19 8.06
N ASP A 147 13.74 1.06 8.24
CA ASP A 147 13.06 1.84 7.20
C ASP A 147 13.98 2.11 6.02
N HIS A 148 15.23 2.49 6.29
CA HIS A 148 16.24 2.64 5.24
C HIS A 148 16.42 1.35 4.44
N LEU A 149 16.43 0.18 5.10
CA LEU A 149 16.55 -1.10 4.40
C LEU A 149 15.32 -1.40 3.55
N ARG A 150 14.10 -1.16 4.06
CA ARG A 150 12.83 -1.32 3.33
C ARG A 150 12.77 -0.41 2.10
N GLU A 151 13.05 0.88 2.27
CA GLU A 151 13.04 1.89 1.21
C GLU A 151 14.06 1.56 0.11
N ARG A 152 15.27 1.11 0.47
CA ARG A 152 16.28 0.68 -0.51
C ARG A 152 15.88 -0.60 -1.24
N THR A 153 15.23 -1.55 -0.56
CA THR A 153 14.67 -2.74 -1.19
C THR A 153 13.59 -2.37 -2.21
N MET A 154 12.65 -1.50 -1.83
CA MET A 154 11.62 -1.00 -2.75
C MET A 154 12.24 -0.28 -3.95
N ALA A 155 13.20 0.63 -3.73
CA ALA A 155 13.91 1.32 -4.80
C ALA A 155 14.62 0.35 -5.75
N TYR A 156 15.33 -0.66 -5.23
CA TYR A 156 15.97 -1.71 -6.02
C TYR A 156 14.97 -2.42 -6.95
N HIS A 157 13.82 -2.84 -6.42
CA HIS A 157 12.81 -3.53 -7.21
C HIS A 157 12.15 -2.62 -8.24
N LEU A 158 11.85 -1.36 -7.89
CA LEU A 158 11.32 -0.37 -8.84
C LEU A 158 12.30 -0.06 -9.97
N GLN A 159 13.61 0.02 -9.68
CA GLN A 159 14.65 0.18 -10.71
C GLN A 159 14.66 -0.97 -11.71
N ARG A 160 14.44 -2.21 -11.24
CA ARG A 160 14.34 -3.39 -12.11
C ARG A 160 13.05 -3.42 -12.92
N LEU A 161 11.93 -3.00 -12.34
CA LEU A 161 10.65 -2.89 -13.05
C LEU A 161 10.69 -1.78 -14.11
N ASN A 162 11.42 -0.70 -13.84
CA ASN A 162 11.63 0.37 -14.83
C ASN A 162 12.32 -0.12 -16.11
N GLY A 163 13.22 -1.11 -16.01
CA GLY A 163 13.92 -1.68 -17.16
C GLY A 163 13.05 -2.51 -18.12
N GLN A 164 11.73 -2.63 -17.89
CA GLN A 164 10.84 -3.52 -18.67
C GLN A 164 9.96 -2.80 -19.71
N GLU A 165 10.15 -1.50 -19.95
CA GLU A 165 9.35 -0.68 -20.89
C GLU A 165 7.82 -0.71 -20.65
N LYS A 166 7.38 -1.09 -19.45
CA LYS A 166 5.96 -1.18 -19.05
C LYS A 166 5.57 -0.04 -18.11
N ARG A 167 4.33 0.42 -18.13
CA ARG A 167 3.85 1.38 -17.11
C ARG A 167 3.68 0.68 -15.75
N VAL A 168 4.38 1.14 -14.72
CA VAL A 168 4.36 0.54 -13.38
C VAL A 168 3.60 1.46 -12.42
N LEU A 169 2.55 0.97 -11.78
CA LEU A 169 1.93 1.68 -10.66
C LEU A 169 2.47 1.12 -9.35
N PHE A 170 3.19 1.94 -8.59
CA PHE A 170 3.61 1.63 -7.25
C PHE A 170 2.66 2.25 -6.24
N VAL A 171 2.19 1.47 -5.26
CA VAL A 171 1.37 1.95 -4.15
C VAL A 171 2.05 1.52 -2.84
N GLY A 172 2.37 2.49 -1.98
CA GLY A 172 3.08 2.25 -0.72
C GLY A 172 2.76 3.32 0.33
N GLY A 173 3.18 3.09 1.55
CA GLY A 173 2.97 3.97 2.69
C GLY A 173 3.60 5.35 2.47
N LEU A 174 2.84 6.41 2.76
CA LEU A 174 3.30 7.79 2.64
C LEU A 174 4.53 8.08 3.52
N ALA A 175 4.68 7.39 4.66
CA ALA A 175 5.82 7.54 5.57
C ALA A 175 7.15 7.20 4.91
N HIS A 176 7.19 6.18 4.04
CA HIS A 176 8.40 5.74 3.32
C HIS A 176 8.68 6.57 2.06
N PHE A 177 7.75 7.44 1.68
CA PHE A 177 7.85 8.14 0.40
C PHE A 177 9.05 9.09 0.30
N PRO A 178 9.39 9.90 1.32
CA PRO A 178 10.60 10.74 1.27
C PRO A 178 11.89 9.94 1.06
N GLY A 179 12.04 8.84 1.80
CA GLY A 179 13.24 7.99 1.71
C GLY A 179 13.31 7.21 0.41
N LEU A 180 12.18 6.70 -0.07
CA LEU A 180 12.09 6.07 -1.39
C LEU A 180 12.56 7.03 -2.50
N LEU A 181 12.05 8.27 -2.51
CA LEU A 181 12.46 9.28 -3.50
C LEU A 181 13.97 9.55 -3.46
N THR A 182 14.59 9.50 -2.27
CA THR A 182 16.05 9.66 -2.11
C THR A 182 16.83 8.55 -2.81
N TYR A 183 16.33 7.31 -2.80
CA TYR A 183 17.07 6.15 -3.31
C TYR A 183 16.76 5.79 -4.77
N LEU A 184 15.69 6.32 -5.37
CA LEU A 184 15.26 5.93 -6.70
C LEU A 184 16.27 6.30 -7.80
N ASP A 185 16.93 7.45 -7.70
CA ASP A 185 17.84 7.94 -8.75
C ASP A 185 19.25 7.31 -8.70
N GLU A 186 19.63 6.69 -7.58
CA GLU A 186 20.93 6.04 -7.42
C GLU A 186 20.80 4.51 -7.51
N PRO A 187 21.67 3.81 -8.26
CA PRO A 187 21.64 2.35 -8.33
C PRO A 187 21.63 1.69 -6.95
N GLN A 188 20.55 0.96 -6.65
CA GLN A 188 20.44 0.20 -5.41
C GLN A 188 20.96 -1.23 -5.61
N VAL A 189 21.44 -1.80 -4.51
CA VAL A 189 21.76 -3.22 -4.42
C VAL A 189 20.64 -3.94 -3.71
N GLU A 190 20.48 -5.22 -4.01
CA GLU A 190 19.54 -6.05 -3.27
C GLU A 190 19.97 -6.13 -1.80
N VAL A 191 19.11 -5.67 -0.90
CA VAL A 191 19.34 -5.79 0.54
C VAL A 191 19.09 -7.23 0.96
N ILE A 192 20.01 -7.79 1.76
CA ILE A 192 19.83 -9.11 2.35
C ILE A 192 18.64 -9.07 3.31
N GLY A 193 17.71 -9.99 3.10
CA GLY A 193 16.48 -10.12 3.89
C GLY A 193 15.90 -11.51 3.76
N ARG A 194 14.88 -11.79 4.58
CA ARG A 194 14.18 -13.07 4.61
C ARG A 194 13.51 -13.33 3.26
N LYS A 195 13.74 -14.52 2.69
CA LYS A 195 13.21 -14.93 1.36
C LYS A 195 12.00 -15.84 1.45
N SER A 196 11.83 -16.50 2.59
CA SER A 196 10.69 -17.36 2.91
C SER A 196 10.34 -17.17 4.37
N ARG A 197 9.06 -17.31 4.69
CA ARG A 197 8.56 -17.30 6.06
C ARG A 197 7.71 -18.55 6.26
N ASP A 198 8.05 -19.32 7.28
CA ASP A 198 7.26 -20.50 7.64
C ASP A 198 5.96 -20.06 8.31
N SER A 199 4.95 -20.92 8.25
CA SER A 199 3.69 -20.74 9.00
C SER A 199 2.93 -19.44 8.74
N VAL A 200 3.05 -18.85 7.53
CA VAL A 200 2.14 -17.77 7.11
C VAL A 200 0.76 -18.37 6.85
N MET A 201 -0.22 -17.96 7.64
CA MET A 201 -1.57 -18.50 7.62
C MET A 201 -2.60 -17.43 7.30
N LEU A 202 -3.76 -17.88 6.81
CA LEU A 202 -4.89 -17.01 6.50
C LEU A 202 -6.08 -17.42 7.37
N ALA A 203 -6.48 -16.54 8.28
CA ALA A 203 -7.67 -16.73 9.12
C ALA A 203 -8.89 -16.00 8.54
N HIS A 204 -10.07 -16.53 8.82
CA HIS A 204 -11.33 -15.80 8.63
C HIS A 204 -11.50 -14.81 9.78
N LEU A 205 -11.82 -13.55 9.46
CA LEU A 205 -12.22 -12.61 10.49
C LEU A 205 -13.70 -12.80 10.81
N HIS A 206 -14.03 -13.05 12.07
CA HIS A 206 -15.42 -13.11 12.50
C HIS A 206 -16.09 -11.74 12.32
N GLY A 207 -17.34 -11.72 11.84
CA GLY A 207 -18.05 -10.47 11.53
C GLY A 207 -18.17 -9.53 12.73
N GLU A 208 -18.31 -10.07 13.94
CA GLU A 208 -18.36 -9.25 15.17
C GLU A 208 -17.03 -8.58 15.49
N SER A 209 -15.90 -9.23 15.20
CA SER A 209 -14.55 -8.70 15.44
C SER A 209 -14.17 -7.55 14.49
N SER A 210 -14.86 -7.42 13.35
CA SER A 210 -14.58 -6.34 12.38
C SER A 210 -14.65 -4.94 12.99
N ARG A 211 -15.50 -4.73 14.00
CA ARG A 211 -15.67 -3.44 14.67
C ARG A 211 -14.54 -3.07 15.62
N GLU A 212 -13.76 -4.06 16.03
CA GLU A 212 -12.72 -3.91 17.05
C GLU A 212 -11.34 -3.81 16.42
N ILE A 213 -11.10 -4.51 15.30
CA ILE A 213 -9.76 -4.66 14.74
C ILE A 213 -9.51 -3.91 13.43
N MET A 214 -10.57 -3.43 12.76
CA MET A 214 -10.40 -2.64 11.55
C MET A 214 -9.97 -1.22 11.90
N THR A 215 -9.07 -0.68 11.08
CA THR A 215 -8.58 0.69 11.14
C THR A 215 -9.63 1.66 10.61
N GLU A 216 -10.33 1.27 9.53
CA GLU A 216 -11.44 2.04 8.99
C GLU A 216 -12.76 1.68 9.64
N ILE A 217 -13.67 2.65 9.69
CA ILE A 217 -15.02 2.43 10.18
C ILE A 217 -15.66 1.31 9.33
N PRO A 218 -16.12 0.19 9.92
CA PRO A 218 -16.67 -0.92 9.14
C PRO A 218 -17.84 -0.55 8.22
N PHE A 219 -18.62 0.46 8.63
CA PHE A 219 -19.66 1.05 7.79
C PHE A 219 -19.10 1.66 6.50
N LEU A 220 -18.02 2.44 6.58
CA LEU A 220 -17.36 3.03 5.41
C LEU A 220 -16.69 1.96 4.55
N ALA A 221 -16.06 0.96 5.16
CA ALA A 221 -15.50 -0.17 4.42
C ALA A 221 -16.58 -0.95 3.63
N ALA A 222 -17.75 -1.17 4.24
CA ALA A 222 -18.89 -1.78 3.56
C ALA A 222 -19.46 -0.88 2.46
N LEU A 223 -19.55 0.44 2.70
CA LEU A 223 -20.00 1.42 1.70
C LEU A 223 -19.08 1.44 0.49
N TYR A 224 -17.76 1.46 0.72
CA TYR A 224 -16.74 1.36 -0.31
C TYR A 224 -16.84 0.05 -1.10
N GLY A 225 -17.04 -1.08 -0.42
CA GLY A 225 -17.26 -2.37 -1.06
C GLY A 225 -18.48 -2.39 -2.00
N ARG A 226 -19.58 -1.72 -1.62
CA ARG A 226 -20.77 -1.55 -2.47
C ARG A 226 -20.48 -0.64 -3.66
N PHE A 227 -19.90 0.53 -3.41
CA PHE A 227 -19.51 1.48 -4.44
C PHE A 227 -18.64 0.83 -5.53
N ARG A 228 -17.68 0.00 -5.12
CA ARG A 228 -16.81 -0.69 -6.07
C ARG A 228 -17.55 -1.63 -7.02
N ASN A 229 -18.65 -2.21 -6.58
CA ASN A 229 -19.45 -3.16 -7.36
C ASN A 229 -20.59 -2.49 -8.13
N ASP A 230 -20.88 -1.21 -7.85
CA ASP A 230 -21.96 -0.45 -8.46
C ASP A 230 -21.45 0.91 -8.99
N PRO A 231 -21.22 1.04 -10.31
CA PRO A 231 -20.77 2.28 -10.92
C PRO A 231 -21.73 3.47 -10.76
N HIS A 232 -23.00 3.25 -10.39
CA HIS A 232 -24.00 4.30 -10.21
C HIS A 232 -24.04 4.84 -8.77
N MET A 233 -23.36 4.17 -7.84
CA MET A 233 -23.29 4.61 -6.46
C MET A 233 -22.37 5.83 -6.34
N PRO A 234 -22.74 6.86 -5.55
CA PRO A 234 -21.84 7.97 -5.28
C PRO A 234 -20.57 7.48 -4.56
N GLU A 235 -19.46 8.18 -4.78
CA GLU A 235 -18.23 7.94 -4.02
C GLU A 235 -18.50 8.04 -2.51
N PRO A 236 -18.00 7.09 -1.71
CA PRO A 236 -18.02 7.20 -0.26
C PRO A 236 -17.39 8.51 0.21
N ASP A 237 -18.02 9.11 1.21
CA ASP A 237 -17.54 10.29 1.93
C ASP A 237 -17.71 10.02 3.43
N ARG A 238 -16.69 10.38 4.22
CA ARG A 238 -16.63 10.12 5.66
C ARG A 238 -17.47 11.09 6.48
#